data_AF-A0A5S9Q1Q9-F1
#
_entry.id   AF-A0A5S9Q1Q9-F1
#
_cell.length_a   1.000
_cell.length_b   1.000
_cell.length_c   1.000
_cell.angle_alpha   90.00
_cell.angle_beta   90.00
_cell.angle_gamma   90.00
#
_symmetry.space_group_name_H-M   'P 1'
#
loop_
_entity.id
_entity.type
_entity.pdbx_description
1 polymer ?
#
loop_
_entity_poly.entity_id
_entity_poly.type
_entity_poly.pdbx_seq_one_letter_code
_entity_poly.pdbx_strand_id
1 'polypeptide(L)'
;MLLRRLLLILIVLPVSVGLVMLAVANRHPVELVLDPFAGAAGWALDVPLFLVVSGAMILGVVLGGVAMWFGQGRYRRLARHSAREARHAHAEAEALRAATTAPTARPALSDQRAA
;
A
#
# COMPACT_ATOMS: atom_id res chain seq x y z
N MET A 1 8.46 8.84 -12.83
CA MET A 1 8.63 7.38 -13.03
C MET A 1 10.09 6.94 -13.12
N LEU A 2 10.96 7.70 -13.82
CA LEU A 2 12.38 7.37 -13.97
C LEU A 2 13.17 7.40 -12.65
N LEU A 3 12.98 8.42 -11.80
CA LEU A 3 13.67 8.53 -10.51
C LEU A 3 13.44 7.32 -9.59
N ARG A 4 12.18 6.86 -9.49
CA ARG A 4 11.84 5.65 -8.70
C ARG A 4 12.53 4.40 -9.24
N ARG A 5 12.62 4.25 -10.56
CA ARG A 5 13.33 3.12 -11.19
C ARG A 5 14.85 3.22 -10.96
N LEU A 6 15.41 4.42 -11.05
CA LEU A 6 16.83 4.66 -10.80
C LEU A 6 17.21 4.33 -9.35
N LEU A 7 16.42 4.80 -8.38
CA LEU A 7 16.62 4.47 -6.96
C LEU A 7 16.50 2.97 -6.70
N LEU A 8 15.52 2.31 -7.32
CA LEU A 8 15.40 0.85 -7.22
C LEU A 8 16.63 0.15 -7.79
N ILE A 9 17.10 0.53 -8.97
CA ILE A 9 18.30 -0.07 -9.57
C ILE A 9 19.53 0.18 -8.69
N LEU A 10 19.70 1.42 -8.20
CA LEU A 10 20.83 1.80 -7.36
C LEU A 10 20.92 0.97 -6.07
N ILE A 11 19.79 0.52 -5.51
CA ILE A 11 19.76 -0.31 -4.31
C ILE A 11 19.79 -1.81 -4.65
N VAL A 12 18.89 -2.25 -5.54
CA VAL A 12 18.69 -3.67 -5.84
C VAL A 12 19.89 -4.26 -6.58
N LEU A 13 20.51 -3.52 -7.50
CA LEU A 13 21.63 -4.03 -8.28
C LEU A 13 22.84 -4.41 -7.41
N PRO A 14 23.40 -3.52 -6.56
CA PRO A 14 24.55 -3.89 -5.73
C PRO A 14 24.20 -4.97 -4.71
N VAL A 15 23.00 -4.94 -4.11
CA VAL A 15 22.53 -6.00 -3.21
C VAL A 15 22.49 -7.35 -3.93
N SER A 16 21.97 -7.38 -5.15
CA SER A 16 21.89 -8.61 -5.96
C SER A 16 23.28 -9.13 -6.33
N VAL A 17 24.19 -8.25 -6.73
CA VAL A 17 25.59 -8.61 -7.02
C VAL A 17 26.25 -9.21 -5.78
N GLY A 18 26.08 -8.59 -4.61
CA GLY A 18 26.59 -9.12 -3.34
C GLY A 18 26.03 -10.51 -3.00
N LEU A 19 24.73 -10.73 -3.20
CA LEU A 19 24.10 -12.05 -3.02
C LEU A 19 24.69 -13.09 -3.96
N VAL A 20 24.90 -12.74 -5.23
CA VAL A 20 25.52 -13.66 -6.22
C VAL A 20 26.96 -13.98 -5.84
N MET A 21 27.76 -12.99 -5.43
CA MET A 21 29.12 -13.25 -4.96
C MET A 21 29.14 -14.16 -3.73
N LEU A 22 28.23 -13.94 -2.78
CA LEU A 22 28.07 -14.81 -1.61
C LEU A 22 27.70 -16.24 -2.03
N ALA A 23 26.81 -16.40 -3.01
CA ALA A 23 26.41 -17.70 -3.55
C ALA A 23 27.55 -18.45 -4.23
N VAL A 24 28.36 -17.77 -5.03
CA VAL A 24 29.50 -18.38 -5.71
C VAL A 24 30.59 -18.74 -4.70
N ALA A 25 30.89 -17.87 -3.74
CA ALA A 25 31.92 -18.10 -2.73
C ALA A 25 31.54 -19.21 -1.74
N ASN A 26 30.27 -19.28 -1.33
CA ASN A 26 29.77 -20.20 -0.30
C ASN A 26 28.88 -21.28 -0.91
N ARG A 27 29.31 -21.85 -2.04
CA ARG A 27 28.63 -23.00 -2.68
C ARG A 27 28.77 -24.30 -1.89
N HIS A 28 29.74 -24.36 -0.99
CA HIS A 28 29.96 -25.50 -0.11
C HIS A 28 29.08 -25.36 1.14
N PRO A 29 28.66 -26.48 1.76
CA PRO A 29 28.03 -26.45 3.07
C PRO A 29 28.97 -25.83 4.10
N VAL A 30 28.45 -24.93 4.93
CA VAL A 30 29.14 -24.33 6.07
C VAL A 30 28.30 -24.64 7.31
N GLU A 31 28.96 -25.01 8.39
CA GLU A 31 28.30 -25.27 9.67
C GLU A 31 27.73 -23.94 10.20
N LEU A 32 26.41 -23.82 10.22
CA LEU A 32 25.69 -22.70 10.79
C LEU A 32 25.15 -23.09 12.15
N VAL A 33 25.70 -22.49 13.20
CA VAL A 33 25.20 -22.63 14.56
C VAL A 33 24.21 -21.51 14.86
N LEU A 34 22.94 -21.87 15.02
CA LEU A 34 21.90 -20.95 15.49
C LEU A 34 21.80 -21.01 17.01
N ASP A 35 22.35 -19.97 17.65
CA ASP A 35 22.23 -19.77 19.10
C ASP A 35 21.54 -18.44 19.44
N PRO A 36 20.21 -18.45 19.60
CA PRO A 36 19.45 -17.23 19.93
C PRO A 36 19.57 -16.80 21.39
N PHE A 37 20.08 -17.64 22.31
CA PHE A 37 20.05 -17.37 23.76
C PHE A 37 21.35 -17.68 24.51
N ALA A 38 22.46 -17.90 23.81
CA ALA A 38 23.83 -18.10 24.33
C ALA A 38 24.00 -19.24 25.36
N GLY A 39 23.02 -20.14 25.50
CA GLY A 39 22.99 -21.11 26.61
C GLY A 39 22.07 -22.31 26.46
N ALA A 40 21.15 -22.31 25.50
CA ALA A 40 20.53 -23.55 25.02
C ALA A 40 21.47 -24.17 23.99
N ALA A 41 21.58 -25.50 23.93
CA ALA A 41 22.38 -26.17 22.89
C ALA A 41 21.91 -25.68 21.51
N GLY A 42 22.71 -24.83 20.89
CA GLY A 42 22.41 -24.20 19.61
C GLY A 42 22.20 -25.25 18.53
N TRP A 43 21.29 -24.98 17.60
CA TRP A 43 21.06 -25.89 16.49
C TRP A 43 22.13 -25.67 15.43
N ALA A 44 22.98 -26.68 15.22
CA ALA A 44 23.95 -26.70 14.13
C ALA A 44 23.31 -27.30 12.87
N LEU A 45 23.40 -26.59 11.75
CA LEU A 45 22.98 -27.07 10.43
C LEU A 45 24.09 -26.85 9.41
N ASP A 46 24.44 -27.89 8.68
CA ASP A 46 25.31 -27.79 7.51
C ASP A 46 24.51 -27.36 6.30
N VAL A 47 24.60 -26.07 5.96
CA VAL A 47 23.89 -25.50 4.81
C VAL A 47 24.79 -24.51 4.07
N PRO A 48 24.71 -24.43 2.74
CA PRO A 48 25.36 -23.35 2.00
C PRO A 48 24.84 -21.99 2.49
N LEU A 49 25.75 -21.14 2.97
CA LEU A 49 25.40 -19.86 3.62
C LEU A 49 24.53 -18.94 2.74
N PHE A 50 24.68 -19.03 1.42
CA PHE A 50 23.91 -18.22 0.49
C PHE A 50 22.41 -18.50 0.54
N LEU A 51 21.99 -19.74 0.84
CA LEU A 51 20.58 -20.09 0.98
C LEU A 51 19.96 -19.38 2.18
N VAL A 52 20.71 -19.31 3.27
CA VAL A 52 20.27 -18.69 4.52
C VAL A 52 20.10 -17.19 4.33
N VAL A 53 21.14 -16.51 3.81
CA VAL A 53 21.09 -15.06 3.58
C VAL A 53 20.06 -14.68 2.52
N SER A 54 20.01 -15.41 1.40
CA SER A 54 19.04 -15.13 0.35
C SER A 54 17.61 -15.41 0.82
N GLY A 55 17.39 -16.51 1.54
CA GLY A 55 16.10 -16.86 2.13
C GLY A 55 15.63 -15.80 3.13
N ALA A 56 16.50 -15.33 4.01
CA ALA A 56 16.20 -14.25 4.95
C ALA A 56 15.86 -12.93 4.23
N MET A 57 16.60 -12.60 3.17
CA MET A 57 16.32 -11.42 2.35
C MET A 57 14.94 -11.52 1.68
N ILE A 58 14.63 -12.65 1.04
CA ILE A 58 13.33 -12.90 0.41
C ILE A 58 12.21 -12.78 1.45
N LEU A 59 12.38 -13.41 2.62
CA LEU A 59 11.42 -13.33 3.70
C LEU A 59 11.20 -11.89 4.16
N GLY A 60 12.27 -11.10 4.32
CA GLY A 60 12.20 -9.68 4.65
C GLY A 60 11.41 -8.86 3.62
N VAL A 61 11.63 -9.11 2.33
CA VAL A 61 10.88 -8.44 1.25
C VAL A 61 9.39 -8.81 1.28
N VAL A 62 9.09 -10.10 1.47
CA VAL A 62 7.70 -10.58 1.57
C VAL A 62 7.01 -9.95 2.77
N LEU A 63 7.63 -10.00 3.95
CA LEU A 63 7.08 -9.40 5.17
C LEU A 63 6.91 -7.89 5.03
N GLY A 64 7.87 -7.19 4.43
CA GLY A 64 7.76 -5.76 4.16
C GLY A 64 6.62 -5.42 3.19
N GLY A 65 6.44 -6.23 2.14
CA GLY A 65 5.33 -6.10 1.20
C GLY A 65 3.98 -6.34 1.88
N VAL A 66 3.88 -7.37 2.72
CA VAL A 66 2.69 -7.67 3.52
C VAL A 66 2.37 -6.55 4.50
N ALA A 67 3.37 -6.03 5.22
CA ALA A 67 3.22 -4.89 6.13
C ALA A 67 2.72 -3.63 5.40
N MET A 68 3.29 -3.32 4.24
CA MET A 68 2.82 -2.21 3.40
C MET A 68 1.38 -2.44 2.91
N TRP A 69 1.02 -3.67 2.53
CA TRP A 69 -0.35 -4.00 2.11
C TRP A 69 -1.37 -3.75 3.24
N PHE A 70 -1.07 -4.20 4.46
CA PHE A 70 -1.92 -3.95 5.61
C PHE A 70 -2.02 -2.44 5.93
N GLY A 71 -0.92 -1.70 5.83
CA GLY A 71 -0.92 -0.24 6.00
C GLY A 71 -1.78 0.51 4.97
N GLN A 72 -1.75 0.07 3.70
CA GLN A 72 -2.54 0.65 2.62
C GLN A 72 -4.01 0.21 2.62
N GLY A 73 -4.33 -0.93 3.24
CA GLY A 73 -5.69 -1.46 3.35
C GLY A 73 -6.68 -0.51 4.04
N ARG A 74 -6.22 0.24 5.04
CA ARG A 74 -7.05 1.23 5.75
C ARG A 74 -7.46 2.40 4.83
N TYR A 75 -6.54 2.88 3.99
CA TYR A 75 -6.81 3.97 3.04
C TYR A 75 -7.83 3.59 1.97
N ARG A 76 -7.91 2.31 1.57
CA ARG A 76 -8.94 1.83 0.63
C ARG A 76 -10.36 1.94 1.22
N ARG A 77 -10.53 1.87 2.54
CA ARG A 77 -11.83 2.08 3.20
C ARG A 77 -12.17 3.56 3.32
N LEU A 78 -11.22 4.40 3.69
CA LEU A 78 -11.43 5.85 3.78
C LEU A 78 -11.75 6.48 2.42
N ALA A 79 -11.06 6.08 1.35
CA ALA A 79 -11.34 6.60 0.01
C ALA A 79 -12.77 6.29 -0.48
N ARG A 80 -13.35 5.16 -0.05
CA ARG A 80 -14.74 4.80 -0.37
C ARG A 80 -15.74 5.62 0.45
N HIS A 81 -15.41 5.93 1.71
CA HIS A 81 -16.24 6.75 2.58
C HIS A 81 -16.27 8.20 2.10
N SER A 82 -15.10 8.80 1.87
CA SER A 82 -15.00 10.18 1.37
C SER A 82 -15.68 10.35 0.01
N ALA A 83 -15.60 9.35 -0.88
CA ALA A 83 -16.32 9.38 -2.16
C ALA A 83 -17.85 9.34 -2.00
N ARG A 84 -18.38 8.74 -0.92
CA ARG A 84 -19.82 8.76 -0.63
C ARG A 84 -20.25 10.11 -0.06
N GLU A 85 -19.50 10.65 0.89
CA GLU A 85 -19.76 11.96 1.49
C GLU A 85 -19.70 13.08 0.44
N ALA A 86 -18.70 13.05 -0.44
CA ALA A 86 -18.61 14.01 -1.54
C ALA A 86 -19.82 13.94 -2.48
N ARG A 87 -20.30 12.73 -2.81
CA ARG A 87 -21.51 12.56 -3.64
C ARG A 87 -22.76 13.10 -2.96
N HIS A 88 -22.92 12.87 -1.65
CA HIS A 88 -24.04 13.43 -0.89
C HIS A 88 -24.00 14.96 -0.87
N ALA A 89 -22.83 15.55 -0.56
CA ALA A 89 -22.66 17.00 -0.55
C ALA A 89 -22.92 17.62 -1.94
N HIS A 90 -22.48 16.97 -3.02
CA HIS A 90 -22.77 17.42 -4.38
C HIS A 90 -24.27 17.35 -4.71
N ALA A 91 -24.97 16.28 -4.31
CA ALA A 91 -26.40 16.14 -4.55
C ALA A 91 -27.22 17.19 -3.78
N GLU A 92 -26.85 17.48 -2.53
CA GLU A 92 -27.48 18.54 -1.74
C GLU A 92 -27.23 19.93 -2.35
N ALA A 93 -26.01 20.19 -2.81
CA ALA A 93 -25.68 21.44 -3.49
C ALA A 93 -26.47 21.62 -4.80
N GLU A 94 -26.65 20.56 -5.58
CA GLU A 94 -27.49 20.57 -6.78
C GLU A 94 -28.97 20.77 -6.44
N ALA A 95 -29.49 20.10 -5.41
CA ALA A 95 -30.88 20.26 -4.96
C ALA A 95 -31.17 21.70 -4.49
N LEU A 96 -30.27 22.31 -3.72
CA LEU A 96 -30.39 23.71 -3.29
C LEU A 96 -30.32 24.69 -4.48
N ARG A 97 -29.43 24.43 -5.45
CA ARG A 97 -29.36 25.22 -6.69
C ARG A 97 -30.65 25.10 -7.51
N ALA A 98 -31.21 23.90 -7.62
CA ALA A 98 -32.46 23.66 -8.33
C ALA A 98 -33.64 24.36 -7.64
N ALA A 99 -33.71 24.32 -6.31
CA ALA A 99 -34.74 25.02 -5.53
C ALA A 99 -34.64 26.55 -5.64
N THR A 100 -33.43 27.09 -5.76
CA THR A 100 -33.19 28.54 -5.94
C THR A 100 -33.46 29.01 -7.38
N THR A 101 -33.26 28.13 -8.37
CA THR A 101 -33.46 28.42 -9.80
C THR A 101 -34.87 28.11 -10.28
N ALA A 102 -35.67 27.38 -9.49
CA ALA A 102 -37.08 27.15 -9.76
C ALA A 102 -37.79 28.51 -9.88
N PRO A 103 -38.42 28.83 -11.03
CA PRO A 103 -39.14 30.08 -11.20
C PRO A 103 -40.17 30.13 -10.08
N THR A 104 -40.12 31.18 -9.25
CA THR A 104 -41.21 31.52 -8.35
C THR A 104 -42.44 31.63 -9.24
N ALA A 105 -43.26 30.58 -9.27
CA ALA A 105 -44.54 30.57 -9.95
C ALA A 105 -45.37 31.59 -9.19
N ARG A 106 -45.30 32.83 -9.65
CA ARG A 106 -46.09 33.95 -9.18
C ARG A 106 -47.53 33.45 -9.30
N PRO A 107 -48.28 33.28 -8.19
CA PRO A 107 -49.66 32.86 -8.29
C PRO A 107 -50.33 33.91 -9.16
N ALA A 108 -50.80 33.49 -10.34
CA ALA A 108 -51.52 34.36 -11.23
C ALA A 108 -52.72 34.85 -10.41
N LEU A 109 -52.71 36.15 -10.09
CA LEU A 109 -53.89 36.89 -9.66
C LEU A 109 -54.83 36.94 -10.87
N SER A 110 -55.35 35.78 -11.30
CA SER A 110 -56.41 35.70 -12.27
C SER A 110 -57.70 36.04 -11.54
N ASP A 111 -58.05 37.31 -11.68
CA ASP A 111 -59.39 37.65 -12.15
C ASP A 111 -60.53 37.56 -11.12
N GLN A 112 -60.38 38.26 -9.99
CA GLN A 112 -61.50 38.66 -9.13
C GLN A 112 -61.95 40.11 -9.45
N ARG A 113 -62.06 40.43 -10.75
CA ARG A 113 -62.67 41.66 -11.28
C ARG A 113 -63.71 41.32 -12.37
N ALA A 114 -64.81 40.71 -11.96
CA ALA A 114 -66.10 40.72 -12.66
C ALA A 114 -67.09 39.99 -11.74
N ALA A 115 -68.27 40.47 -11.37
CA ALA A 115 -69.05 41.65 -11.70
C ALA A 115 -70.04 41.88 -10.53
#